data_AF-A0A1I2YI26-F1
#
_entry.id   AF-A0A1I2YI26-F1
#
_cell.length_a   1.000
_cell.length_b   1.000
_cell.length_c   1.000
_cell.angle_alpha   90.00
_cell.angle_beta   90.00
_cell.angle_gamma   90.00
#
_symmetry.space_group_name_H-M   'P 1'
#
loop_
_entity.id
_entity.type
_entity.pdbx_description
1 polymer ?
#
loop_
_entity_poly.entity_id
_entity_poly.type
_entity_poly.pdbx_seq_one_letter_code
_entity_poly.pdbx_strand_id
1 'polypeptide(L)'
;MSRPVLDAIRAVLKFKDTATISEIAKYAGMTHKQVLDVVNANGTMVWRNRKNGHITKVDPRAVHRQQLVESDRYYFRDSCGAWSHEGYCLRFKGHDDLRQQLESKHWTGGIGDSWQITKVEDTPEHRAALEAAGLTLWSEAEADERLWTEPAHPRDQITKERT
;
A
#
# COMPACT_ATOMS: atom_id res chain seq x y z
N MET A 1 15.31 -3.64 -12.18
CA MET A 1 15.98 -2.32 -12.20
C MET A 1 16.68 -2.14 -10.87
N SER A 2 17.95 -1.73 -10.87
CA SER A 2 18.67 -1.42 -9.62
C SER A 2 18.07 -0.17 -8.97
N ARG A 3 17.84 -0.20 -7.66
CA ARG A 3 17.30 0.94 -6.87
C ARG A 3 18.31 1.30 -5.76
N PRO A 4 19.50 1.79 -6.14
CA PRO A 4 20.62 1.96 -5.21
C PRO A 4 20.30 2.88 -4.02
N VAL A 5 19.51 3.93 -4.21
CA VAL A 5 19.14 4.85 -3.12
C VAL A 5 18.14 4.19 -2.17
N LEU A 6 17.11 3.53 -2.69
CA LEU A 6 16.14 2.81 -1.87
C LEU A 6 16.81 1.72 -1.01
N ASP A 7 17.68 0.94 -1.65
CA ASP A 7 18.39 -0.16 -1.00
C ASP A 7 19.37 0.38 0.05
N ALA A 8 20.06 1.49 -0.22
CA ALA A 8 20.93 2.16 0.75
C ALA A 8 20.15 2.69 1.96
N ILE A 9 19.00 3.34 1.76
CA ILE A 9 18.15 3.80 2.87
C ILE A 9 17.74 2.62 3.75
N ARG A 10 17.27 1.53 3.15
CA ARG A 10 16.86 0.32 3.88
C ARG A 10 18.01 -0.33 4.63
N ALA A 11 19.19 -0.40 4.01
CA ALA A 11 20.38 -0.94 4.65
C ALA A 11 20.77 -0.13 5.89
N VAL A 12 20.74 1.20 5.81
CA VAL A 12 21.04 2.07 6.96
C VAL A 12 19.96 1.94 8.04
N LEU A 13 18.68 2.01 7.66
CA LEU A 13 17.55 1.93 8.59
C LEU A 13 17.38 0.55 9.25
N LYS A 14 17.99 -0.50 8.71
CA LYS A 14 18.03 -1.82 9.36
C LYS A 14 18.81 -1.80 10.67
N PHE A 15 19.79 -0.90 10.81
CA PHE A 15 20.69 -0.84 11.98
C PHE A 15 20.52 0.44 12.80
N LYS A 16 19.89 1.47 12.25
CA LYS A 16 19.70 2.79 12.89
C LYS A 16 18.28 3.27 12.70
N ASP A 17 17.80 4.08 13.64
CA ASP A 17 16.47 4.71 13.53
C ASP A 17 16.41 5.83 12.48
N THR A 18 17.57 6.37 12.09
CA THR A 18 17.65 7.47 11.11
C THR A 18 18.81 7.29 10.14
N ALA A 19 18.64 7.78 8.92
CA ALA A 19 19.64 7.80 7.87
C ALA A 19 19.89 9.24 7.38
N THR A 20 21.15 9.61 7.24
CA THR A 20 21.56 10.90 6.65
C THR A 20 21.81 10.76 5.14
N ILE A 21 21.69 11.87 4.40
CA ILE A 21 21.99 11.90 2.96
C ILE A 21 23.43 11.44 2.68
N SER A 22 24.38 11.81 3.55
CA SER A 22 25.79 11.43 3.40
C SER A 22 26.02 9.92 3.56
N GLU A 23 25.35 9.28 4.51
CA GLU A 23 25.42 7.83 4.67
C GLU A 23 24.82 7.11 3.46
N ILE A 24 23.64 7.54 3.02
CA ILE A 24 22.96 6.96 1.87
C ILE A 24 23.82 7.10 0.60
N ALA A 25 24.41 8.27 0.37
CA ALA A 25 25.32 8.52 -0.74
C ALA A 25 26.53 7.58 -0.74
N LYS A 26 27.12 7.33 0.44
CA LYS A 26 28.24 6.39 0.59
C LYS A 26 27.85 4.95 0.24
N TYR A 27 26.69 4.49 0.69
CA TYR A 27 26.20 3.13 0.39
C TYR A 27 25.73 2.97 -1.06
N ALA A 28 25.05 3.98 -1.60
CA ALA A 28 24.55 3.98 -2.98
C ALA A 28 25.67 4.23 -4.01
N GLY A 29 26.84 4.74 -3.60
CA GLY A 29 27.91 5.13 -4.52
C GLY A 29 27.57 6.36 -5.37
N MET A 30 26.72 7.24 -4.85
CA MET A 30 26.19 8.42 -5.54
C MET A 30 26.64 9.71 -4.85
N THR A 31 26.54 10.84 -5.55
CA THR A 31 26.78 12.16 -4.94
C THR A 31 25.63 12.55 -4.01
N HIS A 32 25.89 13.40 -3.01
CA HIS A 32 24.85 13.94 -2.13
C HIS A 32 23.70 14.59 -2.91
N LYS A 33 24.02 15.32 -3.98
CA LYS A 33 23.04 15.97 -4.86
C LYS A 33 22.10 14.95 -5.50
N GLN A 34 22.64 13.89 -6.11
CA GLN A 34 21.83 12.85 -6.75
C GLN A 34 20.92 12.14 -5.75
N VAL A 35 21.41 11.82 -4.55
CA VAL A 35 20.58 11.21 -3.50
C VAL A 35 19.46 12.16 -3.09
N LEU A 36 19.77 13.44 -2.90
CA LEU A 36 18.77 14.45 -2.54
C LEU A 36 17.69 14.59 -3.62
N ASP A 37 18.08 14.60 -4.89
CA ASP A 37 17.16 14.68 -6.03
C ASP A 37 16.21 13.46 -6.04
N VAL A 38 16.72 12.25 -5.85
CA VAL A 38 15.90 11.02 -5.74
C VAL A 38 14.95 11.09 -4.54
N VAL A 39 15.46 11.46 -3.38
CA VAL A 39 14.67 11.53 -2.14
C VAL A 39 13.57 12.59 -2.25
N ASN A 40 13.81 13.69 -2.97
CA ASN A 40 12.80 14.72 -3.24
C ASN A 40 11.76 14.29 -4.27
N ALA A 41 12.18 13.61 -5.35
CA ALA A 41 11.27 13.06 -6.34
C ALA A 41 10.28 12.03 -5.74
N ASN A 42 10.73 11.27 -4.74
CA ASN A 42 9.93 10.25 -4.06
C ASN A 42 9.40 10.72 -2.69
N GLY A 43 9.28 12.03 -2.46
CA GLY A 43 9.00 12.61 -1.14
C GLY A 43 7.76 12.07 -0.43
N THR A 44 6.73 11.65 -1.17
CA THR A 44 5.49 11.05 -0.61
C THR A 44 5.70 9.67 0.01
N MET A 45 6.80 9.00 -0.33
CA MET A 45 7.17 7.65 0.14
C MET A 45 8.29 7.69 1.19
N VAL A 46 8.76 8.90 1.56
CA VAL A 46 9.91 9.11 2.45
C VAL A 46 9.49 9.95 3.65
N TRP A 47 9.66 9.40 4.86
CA TRP A 47 9.45 10.13 6.10
C TRP A 47 10.76 10.75 6.57
N ARG A 48 10.67 12.01 6.98
CA ARG A 48 11.81 12.80 7.43
C ARG A 48 11.51 13.42 8.78
N ASN A 49 12.52 13.46 9.64
CA ASN A 49 12.46 14.25 10.86
C ASN A 49 12.55 15.74 10.50
N ARG A 50 11.53 16.51 10.87
CA ARG A 50 11.44 17.95 10.54
C ARG A 50 12.56 18.79 11.17
N LYS A 51 13.19 18.34 12.27
CA LYS A 51 14.20 19.11 12.99
C LYS A 51 15.58 19.07 12.33
N ASN A 52 15.96 17.95 11.73
CA ASN A 52 17.31 17.71 11.20
C ASN A 52 17.32 17.19 9.75
N GLY A 53 16.15 16.94 9.15
CA GLY A 53 16.03 16.46 7.78
C GLY A 53 16.43 14.98 7.59
N HIS A 54 16.74 14.24 8.65
CA HIS A 54 17.13 12.84 8.54
C HIS A 54 15.95 11.97 8.11
N ILE A 55 16.22 10.97 7.29
CA ILE A 55 15.21 10.02 6.83
C ILE A 55 14.97 8.99 7.94
N THR A 56 13.72 8.77 8.30
CA THR A 56 13.31 7.84 9.38
C THR A 56 12.63 6.60 8.83
N LYS A 57 12.01 6.70 7.64
CA LYS A 57 11.31 5.58 7.00
C LYS A 57 11.24 5.79 5.49
N VAL A 58 11.26 4.69 4.74
CA VAL A 58 10.92 4.65 3.32
C VAL A 58 10.00 3.46 3.06
N ASP A 59 8.85 3.68 2.41
CA ASP A 59 7.84 2.62 2.20
C ASP A 59 6.98 2.87 0.95
N PRO A 60 7.53 2.59 -0.25
CA PRO A 60 6.77 2.70 -1.50
C PRO A 60 5.57 1.74 -1.55
N ARG A 61 5.67 0.58 -0.87
CA ARG A 61 4.62 -0.44 -0.85
C ARG A 61 3.39 0.02 -0.08
N ALA A 62 3.56 0.75 1.03
CA ALA A 62 2.44 1.32 1.77
C ALA A 62 1.65 2.32 0.90
N VAL A 63 2.35 3.19 0.17
CA VAL A 63 1.70 4.15 -0.74
C VAL A 63 0.99 3.42 -1.88
N HIS A 64 1.61 2.39 -2.46
CA HIS A 64 0.96 1.60 -3.50
C HIS A 64 -0.25 0.83 -2.97
N ARG A 65 -0.19 0.25 -1.76
CA ARG A 65 -1.36 -0.35 -1.11
C ARG A 65 -2.50 0.64 -0.98
N GLN A 66 -2.22 1.86 -0.54
CA GLN A 66 -3.25 2.89 -0.44
C GLN A 66 -3.92 3.15 -1.81
N GLN A 67 -3.13 3.29 -2.88
CA GLN A 67 -3.68 3.44 -4.23
C GLN A 67 -4.51 2.23 -4.67
N LEU A 68 -4.13 1.00 -4.31
CA LEU A 68 -4.91 -0.20 -4.61
C LEU A 68 -6.24 -0.21 -3.86
N VAL A 69 -6.27 0.16 -2.56
CA VAL A 69 -7.52 0.31 -1.80
C VAL A 69 -8.47 1.31 -2.45
N GLU A 70 -7.92 2.40 -2.98
CA GLU A 70 -8.69 3.47 -3.63
C GLU A 70 -9.10 3.15 -5.08
N SER A 71 -8.58 2.06 -5.67
CA SER A 71 -8.78 1.72 -7.08
C SER A 71 -10.13 1.08 -7.41
N ASP A 72 -10.98 0.84 -6.40
CA ASP A 72 -12.29 0.18 -6.52
C ASP A 72 -12.25 -1.22 -7.15
N ARG A 73 -11.05 -1.82 -7.26
CA ARG A 73 -10.81 -3.15 -7.83
C ARG A 73 -10.77 -4.29 -6.82
N TYR A 74 -10.89 -3.96 -5.53
CA TYR A 74 -10.71 -4.93 -4.46
C TYR A 74 -11.91 -4.98 -3.53
N TYR A 75 -12.12 -6.18 -2.99
CA TYR A 75 -13.03 -6.41 -1.87
C TYR A 75 -12.27 -6.91 -0.64
N PHE A 76 -12.83 -6.64 0.53
CA PHE A 76 -12.25 -6.92 1.84
C PHE A 76 -13.20 -7.83 2.61
N ARG A 77 -12.65 -8.85 3.26
CA ARG A 77 -13.35 -9.59 4.28
C ARG A 77 -13.22 -8.85 5.61
N ASP A 78 -14.35 -8.46 6.18
CA ASP A 78 -14.41 -7.70 7.43
C ASP A 78 -15.33 -8.40 8.43
N SER A 79 -15.31 -8.00 9.70
CA SER A 79 -16.26 -8.47 10.70
C SER A 79 -17.56 -7.66 10.66
N CYS A 80 -18.69 -8.32 10.86
CA CYS A 80 -19.97 -7.65 11.11
C CYS A 80 -20.42 -7.81 12.57
N GLY A 81 -21.08 -6.78 13.09
CA GLY A 81 -21.75 -6.77 14.40
C GLY A 81 -21.71 -5.39 15.05
N ALA A 82 -22.64 -5.15 15.99
CA ALA A 82 -22.76 -3.88 16.70
C ALA A 82 -21.77 -3.75 17.87
N TRP A 83 -21.69 -4.80 18.69
CA TRP A 83 -20.91 -4.83 19.94
C TRP A 83 -20.08 -6.10 20.11
N SER A 84 -20.22 -7.06 19.19
CA SER A 84 -19.50 -8.33 19.20
C SER A 84 -19.28 -8.85 17.77
N HIS A 85 -18.44 -9.87 17.62
CA HIS A 85 -18.24 -10.53 16.34
C HIS A 85 -19.43 -11.43 16.01
N GLU A 86 -20.35 -10.94 15.18
CA GLU A 86 -21.57 -11.66 14.77
C GLU A 86 -21.40 -12.40 13.43
N GLY A 87 -20.25 -12.21 12.76
CA GLY A 87 -19.88 -12.92 11.54
C GLY A 87 -18.93 -12.13 10.65
N TYR A 88 -18.83 -12.53 9.39
CA TYR A 88 -18.03 -11.86 8.38
C TYR A 88 -18.90 -11.23 7.29
N CYS A 89 -18.47 -10.09 6.78
CA CYS A 89 -19.07 -9.40 5.65
C CYS A 89 -18.04 -9.02 4.60
N LEU A 90 -18.52 -8.72 3.40
CA LEU A 90 -17.71 -8.28 2.27
C LEU A 90 -17.87 -6.77 2.07
N ARG A 91 -16.76 -6.05 2.12
CA ARG A 91 -16.70 -4.61 1.87
C ARG A 91 -15.97 -4.36 0.55
N PHE A 92 -16.52 -3.54 -0.30
CA PHE A 92 -15.90 -3.09 -1.56
C PHE A 92 -16.39 -1.66 -1.85
N LYS A 93 -15.83 -1.00 -2.86
CA LYS A 93 -16.25 0.34 -3.30
C LYS A 93 -16.60 0.30 -4.79
N GLY A 94 -17.55 1.13 -5.21
CA GLY A 94 -18.18 1.02 -6.52
C GLY A 94 -19.09 -0.22 -6.63
N HIS A 95 -19.45 -0.55 -7.87
CA HIS A 95 -20.33 -1.68 -8.21
C HIS A 95 -21.68 -1.63 -7.45
N ASP A 96 -22.33 -0.46 -7.46
CA ASP A 96 -23.56 -0.22 -6.67
C ASP A 96 -24.70 -1.18 -7.07
N ASP A 97 -24.85 -1.48 -8.36
CA ASP A 97 -25.85 -2.45 -8.84
C ASP A 97 -25.60 -3.85 -8.27
N LEU A 98 -24.33 -4.28 -8.23
CA LEU A 98 -23.95 -5.57 -7.66
C LEU A 98 -24.15 -5.58 -6.14
N ARG A 99 -23.84 -4.48 -5.46
CA ARG A 99 -24.12 -4.34 -4.02
C ARG A 99 -25.62 -4.51 -3.75
N GLN A 100 -26.46 -3.81 -4.51
CA GLN A 100 -27.91 -3.88 -4.32
C GLN A 100 -28.47 -5.30 -4.54
N GLN A 101 -27.85 -6.09 -5.42
CA GLN A 101 -28.23 -7.49 -5.65
C GLN A 101 -27.82 -8.43 -4.51
N LEU A 102 -26.65 -8.19 -3.90
CA LEU A 102 -26.06 -9.08 -2.90
C LEU A 102 -26.36 -8.67 -1.46
N GLU A 103 -26.78 -7.43 -1.23
CA GLU A 103 -27.00 -6.91 0.11
C GLU A 103 -28.27 -7.46 0.74
N SER A 104 -28.16 -7.71 2.04
CA SER A 104 -29.26 -8.19 2.87
C SER A 104 -29.38 -7.31 4.12
N LYS A 105 -30.62 -7.13 4.57
CA LYS A 105 -30.93 -6.40 5.80
C LYS A 105 -30.88 -7.33 6.99
N HIS A 106 -30.10 -6.95 7.99
CA HIS A 106 -29.90 -7.72 9.21
C HIS A 106 -30.14 -6.84 10.42
N TRP A 107 -30.76 -7.42 11.45
CA TRP A 107 -30.78 -6.83 12.76
C TRP A 107 -29.49 -7.18 13.49
N THR A 108 -28.87 -6.18 14.10
CA THR A 108 -27.68 -6.33 14.96
C THR A 108 -27.92 -5.60 16.27
N GLY A 109 -27.13 -5.93 17.31
CA GLY A 109 -27.26 -5.33 18.64
C GLY A 109 -27.84 -6.28 19.70
N GLY A 110 -28.14 -5.71 20.86
CA GLY A 110 -28.55 -6.46 22.06
C GLY A 110 -29.91 -6.03 22.59
N ILE A 111 -30.30 -6.58 23.75
CA ILE A 111 -31.56 -6.19 24.41
C ILE A 111 -31.51 -4.70 24.76
N GLY A 112 -32.40 -3.92 24.14
CA GLY A 112 -32.57 -2.48 24.39
C GLY A 112 -31.78 -1.56 23.44
N ASP A 113 -30.91 -2.11 22.59
CA ASP A 113 -30.14 -1.33 21.61
C ASP A 113 -29.83 -2.20 20.37
N SER A 114 -30.86 -2.35 19.53
CA SER A 114 -30.81 -3.10 18.29
C SER A 114 -31.27 -2.24 17.11
N TRP A 115 -30.54 -2.29 16.00
CA TRP A 115 -30.88 -1.57 14.78
C TRP A 115 -30.65 -2.42 13.53
N GLN A 116 -31.20 -1.98 12.41
CA GLN A 116 -30.97 -2.63 11.12
C GLN A 116 -29.69 -2.12 10.47
N ILE A 117 -28.88 -3.05 10.00
CA ILE A 117 -27.75 -2.80 9.12
C ILE A 117 -28.01 -3.47 7.77
N THR A 118 -27.41 -2.90 6.73
CA THR A 118 -27.34 -3.54 5.41
C THR A 118 -25.92 -4.03 5.21
N LYS A 119 -25.74 -5.31 4.88
CA LYS A 119 -24.42 -5.91 4.64
C LYS A 119 -24.48 -6.90 3.48
N VAL A 120 -23.32 -7.11 2.86
CA VAL A 120 -23.10 -8.25 1.96
C VAL A 120 -22.43 -9.35 2.79
N GLU A 121 -23.11 -10.49 2.96
CA GLU A 121 -22.58 -11.60 3.74
C GLU A 121 -21.38 -12.26 3.05
N ASP A 122 -20.46 -12.78 3.85
CA ASP A 122 -19.31 -13.50 3.35
C ASP A 122 -19.65 -14.97 3.05
N THR A 123 -20.21 -15.22 1.86
CA THR A 123 -20.53 -16.55 1.34
C THR A 123 -19.72 -16.87 0.08
N PRO A 124 -19.47 -18.15 -0.26
CA PRO A 124 -18.81 -18.54 -1.49
C PRO A 124 -19.48 -17.97 -2.75
N GLU A 125 -20.82 -17.92 -2.76
CA GLU A 125 -21.61 -17.40 -3.87
C GLU A 125 -21.42 -15.89 -4.05
N HIS A 126 -21.40 -15.13 -2.96
CA HIS A 126 -21.16 -13.69 -3.03
C HIS A 126 -19.71 -13.38 -3.45
N ARG A 127 -18.72 -14.12 -2.96
CA ARG A 127 -17.33 -13.97 -3.41
C ARG A 127 -17.20 -14.24 -4.90
N ALA A 128 -17.80 -15.33 -5.39
CA ALA A 128 -17.79 -15.66 -6.81
C ALA A 128 -18.46 -14.57 -7.66
N ALA A 129 -19.55 -13.95 -7.18
CA ALA A 129 -20.20 -12.83 -7.86
C ALA A 129 -19.30 -11.58 -7.92
N LEU A 130 -18.58 -11.26 -6.84
CA LEU A 130 -17.60 -10.15 -6.83
C LEU A 130 -16.44 -10.42 -7.79
N GLU A 131 -15.91 -11.64 -7.79
CA GLU A 131 -14.82 -12.05 -8.68
C GLU A 131 -15.24 -12.06 -10.15
N ALA A 132 -16.46 -12.52 -10.45
CA ALA A 132 -17.04 -12.43 -11.79
C ALA A 132 -17.24 -10.98 -12.28
N ALA A 133 -17.47 -10.04 -11.34
CA ALA A 133 -17.54 -8.61 -11.64
C ALA A 133 -16.15 -7.94 -11.77
N GLY A 134 -15.07 -8.72 -11.64
CA GLY A 134 -13.69 -8.24 -11.80
C GLY A 134 -13.04 -7.70 -10.53
N LEU A 135 -13.65 -7.91 -9.35
CA LEU A 135 -13.04 -7.56 -8.07
C LEU A 135 -12.11 -8.68 -7.60
N THR A 136 -11.02 -8.31 -6.93
CA THR A 136 -10.06 -9.27 -6.36
C THR A 136 -10.06 -9.18 -4.84
N LEU A 137 -9.80 -10.30 -4.15
CA LEU A 137 -9.70 -10.29 -2.70
C LEU A 137 -8.46 -9.50 -2.25
N TRP A 138 -8.64 -8.58 -1.30
CA TRP A 138 -7.57 -7.71 -0.82
C TRP A 138 -6.34 -8.48 -0.28
N SER A 139 -6.52 -9.65 0.33
CA SER A 139 -5.39 -10.45 0.83
C SER A 139 -4.48 -10.99 -0.29
N GLU A 140 -4.96 -10.99 -1.53
CA GLU A 140 -4.21 -11.39 -2.72
C GLU A 140 -3.55 -10.20 -3.43
N ALA A 141 -3.75 -8.97 -2.93
CA ALA A 141 -3.17 -7.78 -3.51
C ALA A 141 -1.65 -7.74 -3.29
N GLU A 142 -0.89 -7.80 -4.40
CA GLU A 142 0.57 -7.65 -4.37
C GLU A 142 1.00 -6.18 -4.38
N ALA A 143 1.52 -5.73 -3.26
CA ALA A 143 2.09 -4.40 -3.13
C ALA A 143 3.52 -4.33 -3.65
N ASP A 144 3.69 -3.79 -4.86
CA ASP A 144 5.02 -3.53 -5.43
C ASP A 144 5.55 -2.11 -5.11
N GLU A 145 6.84 -1.93 -5.37
CA GLU A 145 7.66 -0.73 -5.25
C GLU A 145 7.80 0.04 -6.58
N ARG A 146 7.00 -0.28 -7.60
CA ARG A 146 7.01 0.40 -8.91
C ARG A 146 6.84 1.91 -8.88
N LEU A 147 6.25 2.45 -7.81
CA LEU A 147 6.09 3.88 -7.62
C LEU A 147 7.44 4.58 -7.35
N TRP A 148 8.44 3.84 -6.85
CA TRP A 148 9.74 4.37 -6.58
C TRP A 148 10.54 4.58 -7.87
N THR A 149 11.04 5.80 -8.05
CA THR A 149 11.75 6.21 -9.27
C THR A 149 13.17 6.69 -8.94
N GLU A 150 14.15 6.15 -9.66
CA GLU A 150 15.55 6.62 -9.57
C GLU A 150 16.08 6.91 -10.99
N PRO A 151 16.91 7.95 -11.17
CA PRO A 151 17.60 8.17 -12.43
C PRO A 151 18.57 7.00 -12.70
N ALA A 152 18.74 6.64 -13.97
CA ALA A 152 19.68 5.59 -14.35
C ALA A 152 21.09 5.92 -13.80
N HIS A 153 21.70 4.96 -13.10
CA HIS A 153 23.01 5.17 -12.52
C HIS A 153 24.05 5.35 -13.64
N PRO A 154 24.98 6.32 -13.56
CA PRO A 154 26.05 6.47 -14.55
C PRO A 154 26.86 5.19 -14.83
N ARG A 155 26.97 4.27 -13.86
CA ARG A 155 27.65 2.98 -14.04
C ARG A 155 26.90 2.03 -14.98
N ASP A 156 25.57 2.16 -15.06
CA ASP A 156 24.74 1.35 -15.95
C ASP A 156 24.74 1.86 -17.41
N GLN A 157 25.21 3.10 -17.64
CA GLN A 157 25.37 3.68 -18.98
C GLN A 157 26.67 3.21 -19.66
N ILE A 158 27.75 3.04 -18.90
CA ILE A 158 29.07 2.59 -19.43
C ILE A 158 28.99 1.16 -20.01
N THR A 159 28.11 0.32 -19.48
CA THR A 159 27.94 -1.06 -19.94
C THR A 159 27.12 -1.16 -21.24
N LYS A 160 26.29 -0.15 -21.56
CA LYS A 160 25.48 -0.13 -22.78
C LYS A 160 26.23 0.40 -24.01
N GLU A 161 27.30 1.17 -23.83
CA GLU A 161 28.12 1.69 -24.94
C GLU A 161 29.23 0.70 -25.40
N ARG A 162 29.26 -0.52 -24.85
CA ARG A 162 30.25 -1.56 -25.17
C ARG A 162 29.68 -2.81 -25.86
N THR A 163 28.44 -2.75 -26.32
CA THR A 163 27.77 -3.78 -27.15
C THR A 163 27.22 -3.11 -28.39
#